data_AF-A0A0C4FCT9-F1
#
_entry.id   AF-A0A0C4FCT9-F1
#
_cell.length_a   1.000
_cell.length_b   1.000
_cell.length_c   1.000
_cell.angle_alpha   90.00
_cell.angle_beta   90.00
_cell.angle_gamma   90.00
#
_symmetry.space_group_name_H-M   'P 1'
#
loop_
_entity.id
_entity.type
_entity.pdbx_description
1 polymer ?
#
loop_
_entity_poly.entity_id
_entity_poly.type
_entity_poly.pdbx_seq_one_letter_code
_entity_poly.pdbx_strand_id
1 'polypeptide(L)'
;DLHALDTNADLTQIEQVDRIRERLLQMNPAQMAAQLQAINSLLEGSGTFVKIQEPTQAQTTRGRPKGAPNKPKTTKRDPSAFEHVENKRKNEEGVMMKSKKQKLAETRKAEKEEMKQMKKEEKEQQKRKKEEEKKKKNEPAPKKRKIPA
;
A
#
# COMPACT_ATOMS: atom_id res chain seq x y z
N ASP A 1 23.89 68.09 55.47
CA ASP A 1 22.76 67.15 55.49
C ASP A 1 22.69 66.39 54.19
N LEU A 2 23.06 65.12 54.20
CA LEU A 2 23.36 64.32 52.99
C LEU A 2 22.63 62.97 53.00
N HIS A 3 21.42 62.93 53.57
CA HIS A 3 20.62 61.70 53.73
C HIS A 3 19.15 61.81 53.25
N ALA A 4 18.79 62.81 52.45
CA ALA A 4 17.39 63.05 52.08
C ALA A 4 17.02 62.68 50.63
N LEU A 5 17.67 61.69 50.02
CA LEU A 5 17.37 61.25 48.65
C LEU A 5 17.29 59.72 48.61
N ASP A 6 16.06 59.19 48.38
CA ASP A 6 15.67 57.84 47.89
C ASP A 6 14.63 57.03 48.68
N THR A 7 14.00 57.59 49.72
CA THR A 7 12.94 56.85 50.46
C THR A 7 11.72 56.45 49.61
N ASN A 8 11.46 57.15 48.50
CA ASN A 8 10.32 56.85 47.62
C ASN A 8 10.58 55.68 46.66
N ALA A 9 11.84 55.42 46.27
CA ALA A 9 12.19 54.24 45.50
C ALA A 9 12.08 52.97 46.36
N ASP A 10 12.48 53.07 47.64
CA ASP A 10 12.43 51.97 48.61
C ASP A 10 11.01 51.45 48.88
N LEU A 11 10.01 52.34 49.02
CA LEU A 11 8.62 51.93 49.25
C LEU A 11 8.08 51.05 48.13
N THR A 12 8.36 51.42 46.87
CA THR A 12 7.90 50.64 45.71
C THR A 12 8.62 49.30 45.58
N GLN A 13 9.88 49.21 46.02
CA GLN A 13 10.66 47.97 46.02
C GLN A 13 10.18 47.02 47.11
N ILE A 14 9.90 47.53 48.31
CA ILE A 14 9.35 46.74 49.41
C ILE A 14 8.00 46.12 49.00
N GLU A 15 7.11 46.91 48.39
CA GLU A 15 5.84 46.39 47.85
C GLU A 15 6.04 45.31 46.78
N GLN A 16 7.06 45.45 45.91
CA GLN A 16 7.38 44.44 44.91
C GLN A 16 7.89 43.14 45.53
N VAL A 17 8.75 43.24 46.55
CA VAL A 17 9.25 42.07 47.30
C VAL A 17 8.09 41.34 47.98
N ASP A 18 7.15 42.08 48.58
CA ASP A 18 5.98 41.49 49.21
C ASP A 18 5.08 40.77 48.20
N ARG A 19 4.86 41.36 47.02
CA ARG A 19 4.13 40.68 45.92
C ARG A 19 4.82 39.38 45.47
N ILE A 20 6.15 39.38 45.39
CA ILE A 20 6.91 38.16 45.05
C ILE A 20 6.72 37.11 46.14
N ARG A 21 6.81 37.50 47.41
CA ARG A 21 6.60 36.62 48.55
C ARG A 21 5.21 35.99 48.55
N GLU A 22 4.16 36.79 48.37
CA GLU A 22 2.78 36.29 48.28
C GLU A 22 2.61 35.30 47.14
N ARG A 23 3.19 35.61 45.97
CA ARG A 23 3.15 34.70 44.81
C ARG A 23 3.86 33.38 45.09
N LEU A 24 4.98 33.39 45.80
CA LEU A 24 5.71 32.16 46.17
C LEU A 24 4.91 31.30 47.15
N LEU A 25 4.21 31.91 48.11
CA LEU A 25 3.36 31.20 49.08
C LEU A 25 2.13 30.54 48.45
N GLN A 26 1.64 31.07 47.32
CA GLN A 26 0.54 30.48 46.56
C GLN A 26 0.96 29.25 45.72
N MET A 27 2.27 29.01 45.54
CA MET A 27 2.76 27.90 44.72
C MET A 27 2.80 26.58 45.49
N ASN A 28 2.79 25.46 44.75
CA ASN A 28 3.11 24.14 45.30
C ASN A 28 4.55 24.14 45.88
N PRO A 29 4.80 23.49 47.04
CA PRO A 29 6.13 23.35 47.63
C PRO A 29 7.26 23.00 46.65
N ALA A 30 7.01 22.10 45.69
CA ALA A 30 8.02 21.72 44.69
C ALA A 30 8.38 22.87 43.73
N GLN A 31 7.39 23.65 43.30
CA GLN A 31 7.59 24.82 42.45
C GLN A 31 8.25 25.95 43.21
N MET A 32 7.83 26.17 44.47
CA MET A 32 8.44 27.16 45.36
C MET A 32 9.93 26.88 45.56
N ALA A 33 10.31 25.62 45.83
CA ALA A 33 11.71 25.24 46.00
C ALA A 33 12.56 25.53 44.75
N ALA A 34 12.05 25.20 43.56
CA ALA A 34 12.74 25.50 42.30
C ALA A 34 12.92 27.01 42.06
N GLN A 35 11.89 27.81 42.37
CA GLN A 35 11.97 29.27 42.24
C GLN A 35 12.96 29.88 43.24
N LEU A 36 12.94 29.43 44.50
CA LEU A 36 13.90 29.87 45.52
C LEU A 36 15.34 29.54 45.11
N GLN A 37 15.58 28.35 44.59
CA GLN A 37 16.89 27.97 44.06
C GLN A 37 17.33 28.89 42.92
N ALA A 38 16.43 29.24 42.00
CA ALA A 38 16.73 30.15 40.90
C ALA A 38 17.04 31.57 41.40
N ILE A 39 16.27 32.08 42.37
CA ILE A 39 16.50 33.38 43.01
C ILE A 39 17.88 33.40 43.70
N ASN A 40 18.21 32.37 44.47
CA ASN A 40 19.50 32.27 45.13
C ASN A 40 20.66 32.21 44.12
N SER A 41 20.52 31.40 43.08
CA SER A 41 21.54 31.31 42.01
C SER A 41 21.77 32.67 41.34
N LEU A 42 20.70 33.43 41.14
CA LEU A 42 20.78 34.78 40.60
C LEU A 42 21.51 35.75 41.55
N LEU A 43 21.13 35.77 42.83
CA LEU A 43 21.76 36.63 43.85
C LEU A 43 23.25 36.30 44.06
N GLU A 44 23.60 35.03 43.95
CA GLU A 44 24.99 34.53 44.01
C GLU A 44 25.77 34.81 42.71
N GLY A 45 25.10 35.31 41.65
CA GLY A 45 25.73 35.61 40.36
C GLY A 45 26.05 34.39 39.48
N SER A 46 25.56 33.21 39.85
CA SER A 46 25.68 31.95 39.09
C SER A 46 24.53 31.73 38.09
N GLY A 47 23.46 32.53 38.21
CA GLY A 47 22.31 32.53 37.31
C GLY A 47 22.59 33.19 35.96
N THR A 48 22.25 32.52 34.86
CA THR A 48 22.28 33.08 33.51
C THR A 48 20.90 33.63 33.13
N PHE A 49 20.80 34.94 32.89
CA PHE A 49 19.59 35.52 32.28
C PHE A 49 19.57 35.27 30.78
N VAL A 50 18.80 34.27 30.34
CA VAL A 50 18.52 34.10 28.92
C VAL A 50 17.26 34.88 28.59
N LYS A 51 17.42 36.07 28.01
CA LYS A 51 16.31 36.76 27.34
C LYS A 51 15.97 35.97 26.09
N ILE A 52 14.95 35.12 26.18
CA ILE A 52 14.42 34.37 25.05
C ILE A 52 13.81 35.40 24.10
N GLN A 53 14.56 35.81 23.08
CA GLN A 53 14.03 36.62 22.01
C GLN A 53 13.05 35.76 21.22
N GLU A 54 11.81 36.22 21.13
CA GLU A 54 10.88 35.66 20.17
C GLU A 54 11.45 35.88 18.76
N PRO A 55 11.42 34.87 17.89
CA PRO A 55 11.95 35.02 16.54
C PRO A 55 11.17 36.13 15.82
N THR A 56 11.89 37.17 15.40
CA THR A 56 11.33 38.39 14.77
C THR A 56 10.64 38.11 13.43
N GLN A 57 10.88 36.96 12.83
CA GLN A 57 10.21 36.50 11.63
C GLN A 57 9.66 35.09 11.86
N ALA A 58 8.50 34.80 11.25
CA ALA A 58 8.00 33.44 11.16
C ALA A 58 9.10 32.55 10.56
N GLN A 59 9.51 31.51 11.29
CA GLN A 59 10.48 30.56 10.76
C GLN A 59 9.91 29.98 9.47
N THR A 60 10.49 30.37 8.33
CA THR A 60 10.23 29.71 7.05
C THR A 60 10.92 28.36 7.08
N THR A 61 10.37 27.44 7.87
CA THR A 61 10.79 26.05 7.82
C THR A 61 10.43 25.57 6.42
N ARG A 62 11.43 25.57 5.53
CA ARG A 62 11.27 25.03 4.19
C ARG A 62 11.34 23.51 4.28
N GLY A 63 10.35 22.93 4.98
CA GLY A 63 10.15 21.51 5.15
C GLY A 63 11.40 20.72 5.55
N ARG A 64 11.33 19.42 5.30
CA ARG A 64 12.43 18.48 5.48
C ARG A 64 13.63 18.95 4.66
N PRO A 65 14.86 18.99 5.22
CA PRO A 65 16.06 19.25 4.43
C PRO A 65 16.03 18.33 3.21
N LYS A 66 16.29 18.89 2.01
CA LYS A 66 16.42 18.10 0.79
C LYS A 66 17.49 17.05 1.08
N GLY A 67 17.04 15.81 1.29
CA GLY A 67 17.94 14.70 1.57
C GLY A 67 18.97 14.59 0.46
N ALA A 68 20.17 14.12 0.78
CA ALA A 68 21.23 13.92 -0.19
C ALA A 68 20.66 13.15 -1.41
N PRO A 69 20.80 13.68 -2.64
CA PRO A 69 20.11 13.15 -3.82
C PRO A 69 20.49 11.70 -4.15
N ASN A 70 21.58 11.19 -3.58
CA ASN A 70 22.19 9.92 -3.97
C ASN A 70 22.49 9.00 -2.78
N LYS A 71 21.60 8.88 -1.79
CA LYS A 71 21.66 7.66 -0.95
C LYS A 71 21.09 6.51 -1.79
N PRO A 72 21.91 5.53 -2.21
CA PRO A 72 21.37 4.38 -2.91
C PRO A 72 20.46 3.64 -1.91
N LYS A 73 19.23 3.34 -2.31
CA LYS A 73 18.29 2.52 -1.51
C LYS A 73 18.82 1.09 -1.50
N THR A 74 19.88 0.82 -0.75
CA THR A 74 20.44 -0.53 -0.60
C THR A 74 20.16 -1.04 0.78
N THR A 75 18.94 -1.54 0.97
CA THR A 75 18.76 -2.67 1.86
C THR A 75 17.84 -3.62 1.12
N LYS A 76 18.41 -4.42 0.21
CA LYS A 76 17.75 -5.68 -0.12
C LYS A 76 17.79 -6.48 1.18
N ARG A 77 16.69 -6.41 1.93
CA ARG A 77 16.50 -7.17 3.15
C ARG A 77 16.60 -8.64 2.76
N ASP A 78 17.30 -9.43 3.56
CA ASP A 78 17.26 -10.88 3.38
C ASP A 78 15.82 -11.35 3.52
N PRO A 79 15.32 -12.13 2.54
CA PRO A 79 13.93 -12.56 2.52
C PRO A 79 13.60 -13.35 3.78
N SER A 80 12.41 -13.09 4.32
CA SER A 80 11.91 -13.80 5.48
C SER A 80 11.65 -15.27 5.14
N ALA A 81 11.75 -16.17 6.13
CA ALA A 81 11.36 -17.56 5.98
C ALA A 81 9.92 -17.71 5.42
N PHE A 82 9.01 -16.78 5.75
CA PHE A 82 7.65 -16.77 5.22
C PHE A 82 7.56 -16.38 3.73
N GLU A 83 8.41 -15.47 3.26
CA GLU A 83 8.44 -15.10 1.83
C GLU A 83 8.90 -16.27 0.95
N HIS A 84 9.81 -17.10 1.46
CA HIS A 84 10.21 -18.33 0.77
C HIS A 84 9.06 -19.32 0.64
N VAL A 85 8.23 -19.47 1.68
CA VAL A 85 7.07 -20.37 1.66
C VAL A 85 5.97 -19.83 0.74
N GLU A 86 5.69 -18.53 0.76
CA GLU A 86 4.71 -17.92 -0.15
C GLU A 86 5.11 -18.05 -1.62
N ASN A 87 6.39 -17.82 -1.94
CA ASN A 87 6.90 -17.98 -3.30
C ASN A 87 6.81 -19.43 -3.78
N LYS A 88 7.08 -20.40 -2.89
CA LYS A 88 6.86 -21.82 -3.20
C LYS A 88 5.39 -22.12 -3.53
N ARG A 89 4.44 -21.68 -2.68
CA ARG A 89 3.00 -21.89 -2.93
C ARG A 89 2.54 -21.24 -4.25
N LYS A 90 2.95 -20.01 -4.54
CA LYS A 90 2.60 -19.30 -5.79
C LYS A 90 3.14 -20.01 -7.03
N ASN A 91 4.36 -20.55 -6.95
CA ASN A 91 4.95 -21.31 -8.05
C ASN A 91 4.21 -22.63 -8.28
N GLU A 92 3.89 -23.37 -7.22
CA GLU A 92 3.12 -24.62 -7.31
C GLU A 92 1.71 -24.38 -7.88
N GLU A 93 1.01 -23.35 -7.42
CA GLU A 93 -0.30 -22.95 -7.95
C GLU A 93 -0.22 -22.53 -9.42
N GLY A 94 0.81 -21.77 -9.80
CA GLY A 94 1.06 -21.39 -11.18
C GLY A 94 1.30 -22.60 -12.10
N VAL A 95 2.01 -23.62 -11.62
CA VAL A 95 2.24 -24.88 -12.37
C VAL A 95 0.94 -25.68 -12.48
N MET A 96 0.14 -25.76 -11.40
CA MET A 96 -1.17 -26.42 -11.44
C MET A 96 -2.15 -25.72 -12.40
N MET A 97 -2.17 -24.39 -12.44
CA MET A 97 -3.01 -23.64 -13.36
C MET A 97 -2.59 -23.82 -14.82
N LYS A 98 -1.27 -23.82 -15.10
CA LYS A 98 -0.74 -24.07 -16.45
C LYS A 98 -1.08 -25.47 -16.94
N SER A 99 -0.91 -26.49 -16.11
CA SER A 99 -1.25 -27.88 -16.47
C SER A 99 -2.76 -28.07 -16.68
N LYS A 100 -3.62 -27.47 -15.86
CA LYS A 100 -5.09 -27.45 -16.08
C LYS A 100 -5.46 -26.78 -17.41
N LYS A 101 -4.84 -25.64 -17.72
CA LYS A 101 -5.08 -24.92 -18.97
C LYS A 101 -4.63 -25.72 -20.20
N GLN A 102 -3.50 -26.42 -20.11
CA GLN A 102 -3.01 -27.29 -21.18
C GLN A 102 -3.94 -28.47 -21.42
N LYS A 103 -4.37 -29.17 -20.36
CA LYS A 103 -5.35 -30.27 -20.46
C LYS A 103 -6.66 -29.81 -21.10
N LEU A 104 -7.18 -28.65 -20.71
CA LEU A 104 -8.41 -28.09 -21.30
C LEU A 104 -8.24 -27.68 -22.78
N ALA A 105 -7.04 -27.22 -23.17
CA ALA A 105 -6.75 -26.88 -24.56
C ALA A 105 -6.66 -28.15 -25.43
N GLU A 106 -6.12 -29.23 -24.88
CA GLU A 106 -6.00 -30.52 -25.55
C GLU A 106 -7.37 -31.18 -25.76
N THR A 107 -8.23 -31.19 -24.74
CA THR A 107 -9.60 -31.72 -24.88
C THR A 107 -10.41 -30.93 -25.91
N ARG A 108 -10.31 -29.60 -25.93
CA ARG A 108 -10.98 -28.75 -26.94
C ARG A 108 -10.46 -28.96 -28.36
N LYS A 109 -9.19 -29.37 -28.53
CA LYS A 109 -8.63 -29.71 -29.84
C LYS A 109 -9.16 -31.06 -30.31
N ALA A 110 -9.17 -32.06 -29.43
CA ALA A 110 -9.72 -33.38 -29.70
C ALA A 110 -11.19 -33.30 -30.12
N GLU A 111 -12.02 -32.56 -29.37
CA GLU A 111 -13.45 -32.37 -29.67
C GLU A 111 -13.68 -31.70 -31.04
N LYS A 112 -12.85 -30.69 -31.38
CA LYS A 112 -12.92 -30.03 -32.70
C LYS A 112 -12.51 -30.95 -33.84
N GLU A 113 -11.62 -31.90 -33.58
CA GLU A 113 -11.16 -32.86 -34.58
C GLU A 113 -12.19 -33.96 -34.81
N GLU A 114 -12.78 -34.50 -33.76
CA GLU A 114 -13.92 -35.43 -33.83
C GLU A 114 -15.11 -34.81 -34.56
N MET A 115 -15.48 -33.56 -34.25
CA MET A 115 -16.58 -32.88 -34.94
C MET A 115 -16.28 -32.66 -36.44
N LYS A 116 -15.02 -32.47 -36.82
CA LYS A 116 -14.62 -32.38 -38.24
C LYS A 116 -14.68 -33.73 -38.93
N GLN A 117 -14.31 -34.82 -38.26
CA GLN A 117 -14.39 -36.18 -38.80
C GLN A 117 -15.86 -36.58 -39.02
N MET A 118 -16.73 -36.39 -38.02
CA MET A 118 -18.16 -36.65 -38.16
C MET A 118 -18.80 -35.88 -39.32
N LYS A 119 -18.45 -34.59 -39.50
CA LYS A 119 -18.93 -33.79 -40.64
C LYS A 119 -18.45 -34.28 -42.00
N LYS A 120 -17.25 -34.87 -42.08
CA LYS A 120 -16.74 -35.47 -43.32
C LYS A 120 -17.48 -36.76 -43.65
N GLU A 121 -17.67 -37.62 -42.66
CA GLU A 121 -18.42 -38.89 -42.80
C GLU A 121 -19.87 -38.63 -43.19
N GLU A 122 -20.54 -37.65 -42.57
CA GLU A 122 -21.91 -37.27 -42.91
C GLU A 122 -22.04 -36.81 -44.36
N LYS A 123 -21.10 -35.97 -44.84
CA LYS A 123 -21.06 -35.54 -46.24
C LYS A 123 -20.81 -36.69 -47.20
N GLU A 124 -19.98 -37.67 -46.82
CA GLU A 124 -19.71 -38.83 -47.66
C GLU A 124 -20.93 -39.76 -47.74
N GLN A 125 -21.62 -39.99 -46.63
CA GLN A 125 -22.87 -40.75 -46.61
C GLN A 125 -23.97 -40.07 -47.44
N GLN A 126 -24.10 -38.74 -47.37
CA GLN A 126 -25.04 -37.99 -48.21
C GLN A 126 -24.70 -38.11 -49.71
N LYS A 127 -23.41 -38.10 -50.09
CA LYS A 127 -22.98 -38.34 -51.47
C LYS A 127 -23.34 -39.75 -51.94
N ARG A 128 -23.08 -40.77 -51.13
CA ARG A 128 -23.42 -42.18 -51.44
C ARG A 128 -24.92 -42.36 -51.64
N LYS A 129 -25.76 -41.81 -50.75
CA LYS A 129 -27.23 -41.83 -50.89
C LYS A 129 -27.68 -41.17 -52.20
N LYS A 130 -27.09 -40.03 -52.57
CA LYS A 130 -27.43 -39.29 -53.80
C LYS A 130 -26.99 -40.03 -55.07
N GLU A 131 -25.92 -40.83 -55.01
CA GLU A 131 -25.47 -41.66 -56.12
C GLU A 131 -26.35 -42.92 -56.29
N GLU A 132 -26.78 -43.52 -55.18
CA GLU A 132 -27.67 -44.68 -55.18
C GLU A 132 -29.07 -44.33 -55.72
N GLU A 133 -29.57 -43.14 -55.38
CA GLU A 133 -30.85 -42.62 -55.90
C GLU A 133 -30.80 -42.33 -57.41
N LYS A 134 -29.63 -41.94 -57.94
CA LYS A 134 -29.41 -41.81 -59.39
C LYS A 134 -29.36 -43.16 -60.11
N LYS A 135 -28.82 -44.20 -59.47
CA LYS A 135 -28.79 -45.57 -60.05
C LYS A 135 -30.17 -46.20 -60.12
N LYS A 136 -31.07 -45.93 -59.15
CA LYS A 136 -32.47 -46.41 -59.18
C LYS A 136 -33.35 -45.75 -60.24
N LYS A 137 -32.96 -44.59 -60.80
CA LYS A 137 -33.68 -43.96 -61.93
C LYS A 137 -33.36 -44.57 -63.31
N ASN A 138 -32.35 -45.43 -63.41
CA ASN A 138 -31.89 -46.02 -64.68
C ASN A 138 -32.22 -47.51 -64.83
N GLU A 139 -33.08 -48.08 -64.00
CA GLU A 139 -33.51 -49.47 -64.16
C GLU A 139 -34.56 -49.59 -65.28
N PRO A 140 -34.33 -50.39 -66.34
CA PRO A 140 -35.31 -50.57 -67.40
C PRO A 140 -36.49 -51.40 -66.89
N ALA A 141 -37.71 -50.93 -67.19
CA ALA A 141 -38.96 -51.58 -66.81
C ALA A 141 -38.99 -53.08 -67.19
N PRO A 142 -39.51 -53.96 -66.32
CA PRO A 142 -39.51 -55.40 -66.58
C PRO A 142 -40.39 -55.73 -67.80
N LYS A 143 -39.79 -56.44 -68.77
CA LYS A 143 -40.46 -56.91 -69.98
C LYS A 143 -41.57 -57.91 -69.62
N LYS A 144 -42.81 -57.61 -70.05
CA LYS A 144 -43.96 -58.50 -69.95
C LYS A 144 -43.67 -59.82 -70.69
N ARG A 145 -43.73 -60.96 -70.00
CA ARG A 145 -43.73 -62.30 -70.60
C ARG A 145 -45.07 -62.54 -71.30
N LYS A 146 -45.01 -62.92 -72.58
CA LYS A 146 -46.17 -63.44 -73.33
C LYS A 146 -46.38 -64.90 -72.92
N ILE A 147 -47.63 -65.27 -72.63
CA ILE A 147 -48.06 -66.66 -72.43
C ILE A 147 -48.58 -67.14 -73.80
N PRO A 148 -48.12 -68.29 -74.33
CA PRO A 148 -48.65 -68.85 -75.58
C PRO A 148 -50.05 -69.46 -75.35
N ALA A 149 -50.91 -69.32 -76.36
CA ALA A 149 -52.25 -69.91 -76.43
C ALA A 149 -52.21 -71.32 -77.04
#